data_AF-A0A9P3CRX7-F1
#
_entry.id   AF-A0A9P3CRX7-F1
#
_cell.length_a   1.000
_cell.length_b   1.000
_cell.length_c   1.000
_cell.angle_alpha   90.00
_cell.angle_beta   90.00
_cell.angle_gamma   90.00
#
_symmetry.space_group_name_H-M   'P 1'
#
loop_
_entity.id
_entity.type
_entity.pdbx_description
1 polymer ?
#
loop_
_entity_poly.entity_id
_entity_poly.type
_entity_poly.pdbx_seq_one_letter_code
_entity_poly.pdbx_strand_id
1 'polypeptide(L)'
;MVRRPIPAHPAHSALQYSTLQAAPETCRSITHQHPRIQSLHSRIARKRDQWLTLQIEKSHAMQEYLHKRRFFEESTGVIMQSFESETGFANPVSQSQASQLRADSEALRIQSDALQELERQSAVIQYAIARLEAKLMDTIGGLAGMSPGVAPLPQRWSESDSEPDT
;
A
#
# COMPACT_ATOMS: atom_id res chain seq x y z
N MET A 1 32.61 -43.26 29.22
CA MET A 1 32.08 -41.88 29.18
C MET A 1 31.44 -41.64 27.83
N VAL A 2 30.11 -41.59 27.76
CA VAL A 2 29.34 -41.35 26.52
C VAL A 2 28.39 -40.19 26.81
N ARG A 3 28.59 -39.04 26.14
CA ARG A 3 27.70 -37.88 26.22
C ARG A 3 26.39 -38.21 25.50
N ARG A 4 25.26 -38.15 26.21
CA ARG A 4 23.92 -38.16 25.60
C ARG A 4 23.58 -36.73 25.11
N PRO A 5 22.89 -36.56 23.97
CA PRO A 5 22.42 -35.25 23.54
C PRO A 5 21.26 -34.79 24.43
N ILE A 6 21.28 -33.51 24.79
CA ILE A 6 20.21 -32.79 25.48
C ILE A 6 19.05 -32.65 24.48
N PRO A 7 17.79 -33.01 24.82
CA PRO A 7 16.67 -32.70 23.96
C PRO A 7 16.46 -31.18 23.95
N ALA A 8 16.52 -30.58 22.78
CA ALA A 8 16.14 -29.20 22.57
C ALA A 8 14.67 -29.02 22.97
N HIS A 9 14.42 -28.20 24.00
CA HIS A 9 13.08 -27.69 24.27
C HIS A 9 12.53 -27.04 22.99
N PRO A 10 11.30 -27.35 22.56
CA PRO A 10 10.63 -26.50 21.59
C PRO A 10 10.31 -25.19 22.31
N ALA A 11 11.08 -24.14 22.01
CA ALA A 11 10.73 -22.80 22.41
C ALA A 11 9.34 -22.50 21.82
N HIS A 12 8.38 -22.35 22.72
CA HIS A 12 7.04 -21.88 22.41
C HIS A 12 7.12 -20.60 21.57
N SER A 13 6.62 -20.67 20.34
CA SER A 13 6.10 -19.51 19.63
C SER A 13 4.72 -19.92 19.14
N ALA A 14 3.81 -20.08 20.11
CA ALA A 14 2.39 -20.02 19.80
C ALA A 14 2.17 -18.69 19.08
N LEU A 15 1.53 -18.74 17.91
CA LEU A 15 0.95 -17.59 17.25
C LEU A 15 0.13 -16.83 18.31
N GLN A 16 0.69 -15.76 18.87
CA GLN A 16 -0.08 -14.80 19.62
C GLN A 16 -1.01 -14.15 18.61
N TYR A 17 -2.22 -14.68 18.51
CA TYR A 17 -3.33 -13.93 17.95
C TYR A 17 -3.36 -12.62 18.72
N SER A 18 -3.00 -11.53 18.04
CA SER A 18 -3.18 -10.20 18.58
C SER A 18 -4.68 -10.06 18.83
N THR A 19 -5.08 -10.19 20.09
CA THR A 19 -6.41 -9.80 20.55
C THR A 19 -6.45 -8.30 20.37
N LEU A 20 -6.88 -7.85 19.19
CA LEU A 20 -7.37 -6.49 18.98
C LEU A 20 -8.24 -6.18 20.19
N GLN A 21 -7.79 -5.26 21.04
CA GLN A 21 -8.58 -4.84 22.19
C GLN A 21 -9.97 -4.52 21.68
N ALA A 22 -10.97 -5.21 22.23
CA ALA A 22 -12.35 -4.96 21.88
C ALA A 22 -12.58 -3.45 22.03
N ALA A 23 -13.11 -2.83 20.97
CA ALA A 23 -13.40 -1.41 20.99
C ALA A 23 -14.18 -1.08 22.28
N PRO A 24 -13.83 0.00 23.01
CA PRO A 24 -14.47 0.33 24.28
C PRO A 24 -15.99 0.31 24.12
N GLU A 25 -16.71 -0.17 25.14
CA GLU A 25 -18.16 -0.42 25.07
C GLU A 25 -18.96 0.81 24.61
N THR A 26 -18.46 2.00 24.92
CA THR A 26 -18.96 3.29 24.45
C THR A 26 -18.96 3.41 22.92
N CYS A 27 -17.90 2.96 22.25
CA CYS A 27 -17.82 2.94 20.78
C CYS A 27 -18.80 1.94 20.17
N ARG A 28 -19.04 0.79 20.82
CA ARG A 28 -20.06 -0.19 20.41
C ARG A 28 -21.48 0.37 20.54
N SER A 29 -21.79 1.04 21.64
CA SER A 29 -23.11 1.64 21.85
C SER A 29 -23.46 2.71 20.81
N ILE A 30 -22.50 3.60 20.52
CA ILE A 30 -22.66 4.68 19.53
C ILE A 30 -22.83 4.11 18.11
N THR A 31 -22.05 3.10 17.73
CA THR A 31 -22.15 2.48 16.39
C THR A 31 -23.47 1.75 16.19
N HIS A 32 -24.03 1.09 17.21
CA HIS A 32 -25.33 0.40 17.12
C HIS A 32 -26.53 1.35 17.04
N GLN A 33 -26.44 2.56 17.62
CA GLN A 33 -27.54 3.53 17.63
C GLN A 33 -27.50 4.51 16.44
N HIS A 34 -26.37 4.62 15.74
CA HIS A 34 -26.16 5.59 14.66
C HIS A 34 -25.77 4.92 13.33
N PRO A 35 -26.73 4.53 12.48
CA PRO A 35 -26.45 3.81 11.23
C PRO A 35 -25.54 4.58 10.25
N ARG A 36 -25.52 5.92 10.34
CA ARG A 36 -24.60 6.78 9.58
C ARG A 36 -23.14 6.58 9.99
N ILE A 37 -22.87 6.47 11.30
CA ILE A 37 -21.52 6.20 11.83
C ILE A 37 -21.05 4.82 11.38
N GLN A 38 -21.93 3.82 11.48
CA GLN A 38 -21.63 2.46 11.00
C GLN A 38 -21.33 2.44 9.50
N SER A 39 -22.12 3.13 8.68
CA SER A 39 -21.90 3.25 7.24
C SER A 39 -20.54 3.90 6.91
N LEU A 40 -20.17 4.99 7.60
CA LEU A 40 -18.88 5.65 7.43
C LEU A 40 -17.72 4.73 7.82
N HIS A 41 -17.80 4.02 8.94
CA HIS A 41 -16.80 3.02 9.33
C HIS A 41 -16.63 1.92 8.27
N SER A 42 -17.73 1.38 7.75
CA SER A 42 -17.68 0.36 6.69
C SER A 42 -17.07 0.88 5.39
N ARG A 43 -17.29 2.16 5.04
CA ARG A 43 -16.64 2.80 3.89
C ARG A 43 -15.14 2.99 4.12
N ILE A 44 -14.74 3.45 5.30
CA ILE A 44 -13.32 3.60 5.67
C ILE A 44 -12.61 2.25 5.63
N ALA A 45 -13.22 1.21 6.21
CA ALA A 45 -12.67 -0.15 6.20
C ALA A 45 -12.43 -0.64 4.77
N ARG A 46 -13.44 -0.54 3.88
CA ARG A 46 -13.29 -0.91 2.47
C ARG A 46 -12.18 -0.16 1.75
N LYS A 47 -12.03 1.15 2.00
CA LYS A 47 -10.93 1.94 1.41
C LYS A 47 -9.57 1.53 1.96
N ARG A 48 -9.47 1.19 3.26
CA ARG A 48 -8.24 0.65 3.85
C ARG A 48 -7.87 -0.71 3.27
N ASP A 49 -8.85 -1.59 3.05
CA ASP A 49 -8.62 -2.88 2.40
C ASP A 49 -8.07 -2.68 0.96
N GLN A 50 -8.70 -1.80 0.18
CA GLN A 50 -8.20 -1.42 -1.16
C GLN A 50 -6.77 -0.86 -1.10
N TRP A 51 -6.49 0.02 -0.14
CA TRP A 51 -5.16 0.58 0.04
C TRP A 51 -4.11 -0.48 0.39
N LEU A 52 -4.45 -1.45 1.25
CA LEU A 52 -3.57 -2.56 1.61
C LEU A 52 -3.28 -3.46 0.40
N THR A 53 -4.28 -3.79 -0.42
CA THR A 53 -4.08 -4.51 -1.67
C THR A 53 -3.10 -3.77 -2.58
N LEU A 54 -3.27 -2.46 -2.77
CA LEU A 54 -2.33 -1.64 -3.55
C LEU A 54 -0.92 -1.62 -2.95
N GLN A 55 -0.77 -1.63 -1.62
CA GLN A 55 0.57 -1.70 -1.00
C GLN A 55 1.27 -3.02 -1.32
N ILE A 56 0.54 -4.13 -1.33
CA ILE A 56 1.08 -5.45 -1.69
C ILE A 56 1.50 -5.46 -3.16
N GLU A 57 0.64 -4.97 -4.06
CA GLU A 57 0.92 -4.87 -5.50
C GLU A 57 2.14 -3.97 -5.77
N LYS A 58 2.20 -2.80 -5.14
CA LYS A 58 3.34 -1.89 -5.22
C LYS A 58 4.63 -2.56 -4.73
N SER A 59 4.58 -3.27 -3.61
CA SER A 59 5.76 -3.98 -3.08
C SER A 59 6.26 -5.04 -4.05
N HIS A 60 5.36 -5.80 -4.66
CA HIS A 60 5.71 -6.82 -5.65
C HIS A 60 6.32 -6.18 -6.91
N ALA A 61 5.66 -5.17 -7.47
CA ALA A 61 6.17 -4.43 -8.62
C ALA A 61 7.53 -3.78 -8.35
N MET A 62 7.76 -3.26 -7.14
CA MET A 62 9.03 -2.67 -6.74
C MET A 62 10.13 -3.72 -6.67
N GLN A 63 9.83 -4.91 -6.15
CA GLN A 63 10.78 -6.02 -6.12
C GLN A 63 11.18 -6.46 -7.53
N GLU A 64 10.22 -6.58 -8.45
CA GLU A 64 10.51 -6.90 -9.85
C GLU A 64 11.34 -5.81 -10.53
N TYR A 65 10.98 -4.54 -10.33
CA TYR A 65 11.73 -3.41 -10.87
C TYR A 65 13.19 -3.42 -10.39
N LEU A 66 13.41 -3.59 -9.08
CA LEU A 66 14.76 -3.66 -8.51
C LEU A 66 15.55 -4.86 -9.05
N HIS A 67 14.89 -6.00 -9.24
CA HIS A 67 15.53 -7.19 -9.81
C HIS A 67 15.97 -6.94 -11.26
N LYS A 68 15.08 -6.42 -12.12
CA LYS A 68 15.40 -6.10 -13.51
C LYS A 68 16.45 -4.99 -13.61
N ARG A 69 16.39 -3.99 -12.72
CA ARG A 69 17.36 -2.92 -12.66
C ARG A 69 18.76 -3.43 -12.35
N ARG A 70 18.91 -4.32 -11.36
CA ARG A 70 20.21 -4.96 -11.07
C ARG A 70 20.73 -5.73 -12.27
N PHE A 71 19.88 -6.54 -12.91
CA PHE A 71 20.27 -7.30 -14.09
C PHE A 71 20.75 -6.38 -15.24
N PHE A 72 20.05 -5.27 -15.46
CA PHE A 72 20.44 -4.27 -16.45
C PHE A 72 21.76 -3.57 -16.10
N GLU A 73 21.95 -3.18 -14.84
CA GLU A 73 23.18 -2.56 -14.34
C GLU A 73 24.38 -3.53 -14.45
N GLU A 74 24.20 -4.80 -14.08
CA GLU A 74 25.21 -5.86 -14.24
C GLU A 74 25.58 -6.07 -15.72
N SER A 75 24.57 -6.16 -16.60
CA SER A 75 24.78 -6.34 -18.05
C SER A 75 25.52 -5.17 -18.68
N THR A 76 25.15 -3.95 -18.29
CA THR A 76 25.81 -2.73 -18.74
C THR A 76 27.24 -2.65 -18.20
N GLY A 77 27.46 -3.04 -16.94
CA GLY A 77 28.78 -3.09 -16.31
C GLY A 77 29.75 -4.03 -17.03
N VAL A 78 29.29 -5.23 -17.42
CA VAL A 78 30.11 -6.18 -18.22
C VAL A 78 30.50 -5.58 -19.56
N ILE A 79 29.56 -4.89 -20.22
CA ILE A 79 29.82 -4.22 -21.50
C ILE A 79 30.86 -3.10 -21.30
N MET A 80 30.70 -2.24 -20.29
CA MET A 80 31.66 -1.18 -19.99
C MET A 80 33.06 -1.72 -19.65
N GLN A 81 33.16 -2.79 -18.85
CA GLN A 81 34.43 -3.43 -18.51
C GLN A 81 35.12 -4.02 -19.76
N SER A 82 34.35 -4.51 -20.72
CA SER A 82 34.90 -4.96 -22.01
C SER A 82 35.50 -3.82 -22.84
N PHE A 83 35.02 -2.58 -22.67
CA PHE A 83 35.59 -1.37 -23.28
C PHE A 83 36.86 -0.87 -22.58
N GLU A 84 36.95 -1.00 -21.26
CA GLU A 84 38.09 -0.56 -20.47
C GLU A 84 39.31 -1.50 -20.57
N SER A 85 39.08 -2.78 -20.86
CA SER A 85 40.16 -3.73 -21.19
C SER A 85 40.68 -3.52 -22.62
N GLU A 86 41.97 -3.77 -22.88
CA GLU A 86 42.63 -3.53 -24.19
C GLU A 86 41.97 -4.21 -25.41
N THR A 87 41.00 -5.10 -25.20
CA THR A 87 40.12 -5.69 -26.22
C THR A 87 38.97 -4.77 -26.67
N GLY A 88 38.68 -3.71 -25.93
CA GLY A 88 37.50 -2.85 -26.07
C GLY A 88 37.47 -1.93 -27.29
N PHE A 89 38.63 -1.54 -27.80
CA PHE A 89 38.72 -0.82 -29.08
C PHE A 89 38.53 -1.72 -30.30
N ALA A 90 38.69 -3.05 -30.14
CA ALA A 90 38.57 -4.02 -31.23
C ALA A 90 37.19 -4.70 -31.27
N ASN A 91 36.39 -4.62 -30.21
CA ASN A 91 35.10 -5.28 -30.12
C ASN A 91 33.96 -4.25 -30.05
N PRO A 92 33.46 -3.74 -31.20
CA PRO A 92 32.31 -2.85 -31.20
C PRO A 92 31.13 -3.54 -30.52
N VAL A 93 30.36 -2.82 -29.68
CA VAL A 93 29.05 -3.32 -29.22
C VAL A 93 28.32 -3.78 -30.46
N SER A 94 27.99 -5.07 -30.54
CA SER A 94 27.28 -5.56 -31.71
C SER A 94 25.94 -4.82 -31.79
N GLN A 95 25.47 -4.56 -33.00
CA GLN A 95 24.18 -3.88 -33.18
C GLN A 95 23.04 -4.59 -32.43
N SER A 96 23.15 -5.91 -32.24
CA SER A 96 22.23 -6.71 -31.43
C SER A 96 22.32 -6.39 -29.93
N GLN A 97 23.52 -6.29 -29.34
CA GLN A 97 23.70 -5.89 -27.94
C GLN A 97 23.18 -4.46 -27.68
N ALA A 98 23.48 -3.51 -28.57
CA ALA A 98 22.98 -2.15 -28.43
C ALA A 98 21.44 -2.08 -28.54
N SER A 99 20.84 -2.90 -29.40
CA SER A 99 19.39 -2.99 -29.53
C SER A 99 18.76 -3.64 -28.30
N GLN A 100 19.40 -4.67 -27.72
CA GLN A 100 18.96 -5.30 -26.48
C GLN A 100 18.97 -4.31 -25.30
N LEU A 101 20.05 -3.55 -25.12
CA LEU A 101 20.13 -2.55 -24.04
C LEU A 101 19.05 -1.47 -24.16
N ARG A 102 18.71 -1.03 -25.39
CA ARG A 102 17.61 -0.08 -25.58
C ARG A 102 16.27 -0.69 -25.19
N ALA A 103 16.01 -1.94 -25.59
CA ALA A 103 14.78 -2.64 -25.22
C ALA A 103 14.67 -2.85 -23.71
N ASP A 104 15.76 -3.23 -23.05
CA ASP A 104 15.80 -3.43 -21.59
C ASP A 104 15.62 -2.09 -20.84
N SER A 105 16.24 -1.01 -21.33
CA SER A 105 16.06 0.34 -20.78
C SER A 105 14.61 0.83 -20.94
N GLU A 106 13.98 0.58 -22.09
CA GLU A 106 12.59 0.91 -22.31
C GLU A 106 11.65 0.10 -21.40
N ALA A 107 11.92 -1.20 -21.24
CA ALA A 107 11.17 -2.05 -20.32
C ALA A 107 11.25 -1.56 -18.86
N LEU A 108 12.45 -1.14 -18.42
CA LEU A 108 12.63 -0.53 -17.10
C LEU A 108 11.88 0.79 -16.94
N ARG A 109 11.84 1.62 -17.99
CA ARG A 109 11.06 2.87 -17.99
C ARG A 109 9.58 2.58 -17.82
N ILE A 110 9.02 1.65 -18.61
CA ILE A 110 7.61 1.25 -18.52
C ILE A 110 7.26 0.76 -17.10
N GLN A 111 8.14 -0.04 -16.49
CA GLN A 111 7.94 -0.50 -15.12
C GLN A 111 8.02 0.63 -14.08
N SER A 112 8.93 1.58 -14.28
CA SER A 112 9.01 2.78 -13.43
C SER A 112 7.73 3.61 -13.52
N ASP A 113 7.19 3.81 -14.73
CA ASP A 113 5.94 4.53 -14.95
C ASP A 113 4.76 3.81 -14.27
N ALA A 114 4.70 2.48 -14.36
CA ALA A 114 3.69 1.68 -13.67
C ALA A 114 3.78 1.80 -12.13
N LEU A 115 4.99 1.86 -11.57
CA LEU A 115 5.18 2.09 -10.14
C LEU A 115 4.71 3.47 -9.70
N GLN A 116 4.99 4.51 -10.49
CA GLN A 116 4.49 5.86 -10.23
C GLN A 116 2.96 5.92 -10.26
N GLU A 117 2.33 5.19 -11.17
CA GLU A 117 0.86 5.11 -11.22
C GLU A 117 0.28 4.42 -9.98
N LEU A 118 0.90 3.33 -9.50
CA LEU A 118 0.51 2.69 -8.23
C LEU A 118 0.68 3.64 -7.03
N GLU A 119 1.72 4.48 -7.02
CA GLU A 119 1.91 5.51 -6.01
C GLU A 119 0.82 6.58 -6.05
N ARG A 120 0.48 7.03 -7.26
CA ARG A 120 -0.61 7.99 -7.47
C ARG A 120 -1.94 7.43 -6.96
N GLN A 121 -2.28 6.19 -7.32
CA GLN A 121 -3.49 5.52 -6.85
C GLN A 121 -3.50 5.38 -5.33
N SER A 122 -2.37 5.00 -4.73
CA SER A 122 -2.23 4.91 -3.28
C SER A 122 -2.53 6.25 -2.59
N ALA A 123 -1.97 7.35 -3.10
CA ALA A 123 -2.21 8.69 -2.56
C ALA A 123 -3.68 9.12 -2.67
N VAL A 124 -4.35 8.79 -3.78
CA VAL A 124 -5.80 9.05 -3.96
C VAL A 124 -6.62 8.33 -2.91
N ILE A 125 -6.35 7.04 -2.65
CA ILE A 125 -7.09 6.29 -1.63
C ILE A 125 -6.79 6.82 -0.22
N GLN A 126 -5.54 7.16 0.09
CA GLN A 126 -5.19 7.78 1.38
C GLN A 126 -5.94 9.08 1.62
N TYR A 127 -6.04 9.94 0.60
CA TYR A 127 -6.83 11.17 0.67
C TYR A 127 -8.31 10.87 0.89
N ALA A 128 -8.88 9.88 0.20
CA ALA A 128 -10.27 9.47 0.38
C ALA A 128 -10.54 8.95 1.80
N ILE A 129 -9.61 8.17 2.37
CA ILE A 129 -9.67 7.71 3.77
C ILE A 129 -9.68 8.92 4.70
N ALA A 130 -8.75 9.85 4.55
CA ALA A 130 -8.66 11.05 5.39
C ALA A 130 -9.95 11.89 5.34
N ARG A 131 -10.55 12.05 4.15
CA ARG A 131 -11.84 12.76 3.99
C ARG A 131 -12.99 12.03 4.70
N LEU A 132 -13.04 10.70 4.62
CA LEU A 132 -14.06 9.91 5.32
C LEU A 132 -13.86 9.93 6.85
N GLU A 133 -12.62 9.91 7.31
CA GLU A 133 -12.27 10.03 8.73
C GLU A 133 -12.65 11.40 9.29
N ALA A 134 -12.38 12.48 8.55
CA ALA A 134 -12.83 13.82 8.91
C ALA A 134 -14.37 13.88 9.03
N LYS A 135 -15.09 13.34 8.04
CA LYS A 135 -16.56 13.28 8.06
C LYS A 135 -17.12 12.46 9.23
N LEU A 136 -16.42 11.39 9.62
CA LEU A 136 -16.75 10.60 10.79
C LEU A 136 -16.58 11.41 12.08
N MET A 137 -15.45 12.12 12.22
CA MET A 137 -15.17 12.98 13.37
C MET A 137 -16.18 14.13 13.49
N ASP A 138 -16.54 14.77 12.37
CA ASP A 138 -17.58 15.81 12.33
C ASP A 138 -18.94 15.26 12.78
N THR A 139 -19.29 14.05 12.34
CA THR A 139 -20.54 13.38 12.73
C THR A 139 -20.58 13.07 14.22
N ILE A 140 -19.48 12.56 14.77
CA ILE A 140 -19.35 12.27 16.21
C ILE A 140 -19.39 13.57 17.02
N GLY A 141 -18.67 14.61 16.60
CA GLY A 141 -18.66 15.92 17.24
C GLY A 141 -20.04 16.59 17.24
N GLY A 142 -20.79 16.48 16.13
CA GLY A 142 -22.16 16.95 16.03
C GLY A 142 -23.10 16.26 17.03
N LEU A 143 -22.96 14.94 17.23
CA LEU A 143 -23.73 14.20 18.24
C LEU A 143 -23.33 14.57 19.68
N ALA A 144 -22.04 14.81 19.93
CA ALA A 144 -21.55 15.25 21.24
C ALA A 144 -22.03 16.67 21.61
N GLY A 145 -22.31 17.52 20.61
CA GLY A 145 -22.88 18.86 20.78
C GLY A 145 -24.40 18.88 20.98
N MET A 146 -25.10 17.75 20.81
CA MET A 146 -26.54 17.65 21.09
C MET A 146 -26.77 17.45 22.60
N SER A 147 -26.83 18.55 23.37
CA SER A 147 -27.38 18.51 24.72
C SER A 147 -28.82 17.98 24.71
N PRO A 148 -29.25 17.18 25.72
CA PRO A 148 -30.61 16.67 25.80
C PRO A 148 -31.56 17.85 26.11
N GLY A 149 -32.23 18.39 25.10
CA GLY A 149 -33.23 19.45 25.31
C GLY A 149 -33.63 20.29 24.10
N VAL A 150 -32.96 20.19 22.95
CA VAL A 150 -33.31 20.99 21.76
C VAL A 150 -33.75 20.08 20.62
N ALA A 151 -35.01 20.21 20.20
CA ALA A 151 -35.58 19.46 19.09
C ALA A 151 -34.77 19.69 17.79
N PRO A 152 -34.56 18.65 16.96
CA PRO A 152 -33.68 18.78 15.80
C PRO A 152 -34.36 19.63 14.72
N LEU A 153 -33.68 20.70 14.31
CA LEU A 153 -33.97 21.37 13.04
C LEU A 153 -33.68 20.36 11.91
N PRO A 154 -34.56 20.19 10.91
CA PRO A 154 -34.27 19.32 9.79
C PRO A 154 -33.18 19.98 8.94
N GLN A 155 -31.92 19.62 9.19
CA GLN A 155 -30.88 19.84 8.20
C GLN A 155 -31.25 18.96 7.00
N ARG A 156 -31.63 19.61 5.91
CA ARG A 156 -31.79 19.00 4.59
C ARG A 156 -30.37 18.70 4.09
N TRP A 157 -29.86 17.50 4.40
CA TRP A 157 -28.59 17.03 3.85
C TRP A 157 -28.86 16.66 2.39
N SER A 158 -28.63 17.61 1.47
CA SER A 158 -28.62 17.30 0.04
C SER A 158 -27.53 16.27 -0.22
N GLU A 159 -27.93 15.04 -0.55
CA GLU A 159 -27.09 14.04 -1.19
C GLU A 159 -26.70 14.56 -2.56
N SER A 160 -25.61 15.32 -2.62
CA SER A 160 -24.95 15.69 -3.86
C SER A 160 -23.44 15.59 -3.65
N ASP A 161 -22.98 14.38 -3.37
CA ASP A 161 -21.59 13.99 -3.61
C ASP A 161 -21.68 12.87 -4.65
N SER A 162 -21.69 13.27 -5.93
CA SER A 162 -21.34 12.36 -7.01
C SER A 162 -19.92 11.86 -6.73
N GLU A 163 -19.79 10.64 -6.22
CA GLU A 163 -18.53 9.92 -6.24
C GLU A 163 -18.18 9.71 -7.73
N PRO A 164 -17.03 10.16 -8.23
CA PRO A 164 -16.50 9.56 -9.45
C PRO A 164 -16.10 8.14 -9.09
N ASP A 165 -16.85 7.17 -9.63
CA ASP A 165 -16.40 5.79 -9.77
C ASP A 165 -15.22 5.78 -10.74
N THR A 166 -14.01 5.97 -10.20
CA THR A 166 -12.73 5.65 -10.85
C THR A 166 -11.75 5.17 -9.81
#